data_AF-A0A1F5H5U6-F1
#
_entry.id   AF-A0A1F5H5U6-F1
#
_cell.length_a   1.000
_cell.length_b   1.000
_cell.length_c   1.000
_cell.angle_alpha   90.00
_cell.angle_beta   90.00
_cell.angle_gamma   90.00
#
_symmetry.space_group_name_H-M   'P 1'
#
loop_
_entity.id
_entity.type
_entity.pdbx_description
1 polymer ?
#
loop_
_entity_poly.entity_id
_entity_poly.type
_entity_poly.pdbx_seq_one_letter_code
_entity_poly.pdbx_strand_id
1 'polypeptide(L)'
;MVTRSLVKLIDEAIIPAVSLICGKMIGLLASSYFLHLPFTFKNGQFLKILPSVQFQSLEAYTTAENYSNLVMFLVAAAGTVYVLVRAHYFHESHIHPSLHAKLVAIGQDWLVAPSYHLYHQAVIWLVFLWLTVGFLVLSTILGTTYPQIAIIAFVVAANFSWVLAVDIEKEIELGKSQ
;
A
#
# COMPACT_ATOMS: atom_id res chain seq x y z
N MET A 1 -26.09 -1.37 -10.83
CA MET A 1 -25.22 -1.68 -9.67
C MET A 1 -23.74 -1.59 -10.00
N VAL A 2 -23.28 -2.15 -11.12
CA VAL A 2 -21.87 -2.15 -11.56
C VAL A 2 -21.24 -0.75 -11.64
N THR A 3 -21.95 0.24 -12.21
CA THR A 3 -21.43 1.61 -12.37
C THR A 3 -21.11 2.30 -11.04
N ARG A 4 -21.92 2.08 -9.99
CA ARG A 4 -21.67 2.64 -8.64
C ARG A 4 -20.47 1.96 -7.97
N SER A 5 -20.31 0.66 -8.19
CA SER A 5 -19.16 -0.12 -7.70
C SER A 5 -17.85 0.36 -8.33
N LEU A 6 -17.85 0.62 -9.64
CA LEU A 6 -16.67 1.12 -10.37
C LEU A 6 -16.23 2.52 -9.93
N VAL A 7 -17.17 3.45 -9.78
CA VAL A 7 -16.85 4.82 -9.32
C VAL A 7 -16.24 4.77 -7.92
N LYS A 8 -16.81 3.98 -7.01
CA LYS A 8 -16.26 3.82 -5.66
C LYS A 8 -14.86 3.20 -5.65
N LEU A 9 -14.60 2.28 -6.58
CA LEU A 9 -13.27 1.66 -6.76
C LEU A 9 -12.23 2.70 -7.20
N ILE A 10 -12.62 3.63 -8.08
CA ILE A 10 -11.76 4.73 -8.52
C ILE A 10 -11.46 5.67 -7.37
N ASP A 11 -12.49 6.12 -6.63
CA ASP A 11 -12.32 7.05 -5.52
C ASP A 11 -11.40 6.48 -4.43
N GLU A 12 -11.61 5.22 -4.07
CA GLU A 12 -10.82 4.55 -3.02
C GLU A 12 -9.40 4.20 -3.51
N ALA A 13 -9.17 4.10 -4.83
CA ALA A 13 -7.84 3.87 -5.41
C ALA A 13 -6.93 5.11 -5.40
N ILE A 14 -7.49 6.31 -5.26
CA ILE A 14 -6.70 7.56 -5.23
C ILE A 14 -5.75 7.56 -4.03
N ILE A 15 -6.22 7.15 -2.85
CA ILE A 15 -5.43 7.18 -1.62
C ILE A 15 -4.19 6.28 -1.71
N PRO A 16 -4.30 4.98 -2.06
CA PRO A 16 -3.13 4.14 -2.30
C PRO A 16 -2.20 4.73 -3.35
N ALA A 17 -2.71 5.16 -4.51
CA ALA A 17 -1.89 5.66 -5.60
C ALA A 17 -1.03 6.87 -5.17
N VAL A 18 -1.66 7.87 -4.55
CA VAL A 18 -0.95 9.06 -4.05
C VAL A 18 0.03 8.67 -2.95
N SER A 19 -0.36 7.78 -2.03
CA SER A 19 0.50 7.34 -0.93
C SER A 19 1.77 6.66 -1.42
N LEU A 20 1.69 5.81 -2.44
CA LEU A 20 2.86 5.14 -3.03
C LEU A 20 3.80 6.12 -3.72
N ILE A 21 3.26 7.06 -4.50
CA ILE A 21 4.05 8.10 -5.17
C ILE A 21 4.76 8.96 -4.12
N CYS A 22 4.02 9.45 -3.12
CA CYS A 22 4.59 10.23 -2.02
C CYS A 22 5.63 9.42 -1.25
N GLY A 23 5.34 8.16 -0.92
CA GLY A 23 6.27 7.25 -0.23
C GLY A 23 7.58 7.07 -0.98
N LYS A 24 7.51 6.81 -2.30
CA LYS A 24 8.70 6.70 -3.15
C LYS A 24 9.49 8.01 -3.19
N MET A 25 8.82 9.15 -3.40
CA MET A 25 9.48 10.45 -3.45
C MET A 25 10.16 10.82 -2.13
N ILE A 26 9.47 10.60 -1.00
CA ILE A 26 10.03 10.80 0.34
C ILE A 26 11.21 9.87 0.56
N GLY A 27 11.10 8.59 0.22
CA GLY A 27 12.20 7.63 0.38
C GLY A 27 13.42 8.00 -0.46
N LEU A 28 13.21 8.50 -1.68
CA LEU A 28 14.29 8.98 -2.54
C LEU A 28 14.99 10.22 -1.97
N LEU A 29 14.23 11.22 -1.53
CA LEU A 29 14.80 12.44 -0.94
C LEU A 29 15.47 12.16 0.41
N ALA A 30 14.84 11.36 1.27
CA ALA A 30 15.36 10.98 2.58
C ALA A 30 16.66 10.19 2.45
N SER A 31 16.69 9.14 1.61
CA SER A 31 17.92 8.37 1.39
C SER A 31 19.05 9.22 0.80
N SER A 32 18.72 10.09 -0.15
CA SER A 32 19.70 11.02 -0.74
C SER A 32 20.29 11.97 0.30
N TYR A 33 19.47 12.51 1.19
CA TYR A 33 19.89 13.42 2.24
C TYR A 33 20.70 12.72 3.34
N PHE A 34 20.18 11.62 3.91
CA PHE A 34 20.80 10.94 5.05
C PHE A 34 22.06 10.15 4.69
N LEU A 35 22.18 9.65 3.45
CA LEU A 35 23.37 8.93 2.98
C LEU A 35 24.37 9.84 2.26
N HIS A 36 24.12 11.15 2.26
CA HIS A 36 24.96 12.16 1.59
C HIS A 36 25.26 11.83 0.13
N LEU A 37 24.26 11.32 -0.60
CA LEU A 37 24.44 10.92 -2.00
C LEU A 37 24.63 12.17 -2.88
N PRO A 38 25.56 12.16 -3.85
CA PRO A 38 25.75 13.30 -4.75
C PRO A 38 24.61 13.37 -5.76
N PHE A 39 23.64 14.24 -5.50
CA PHE A 39 22.51 14.50 -6.39
C PHE A 39 22.45 15.97 -6.84
N THR A 40 21.86 16.18 -8.01
CA THR A 40 21.59 17.52 -8.56
C THR A 40 20.14 17.59 -9.03
N PHE A 41 19.52 18.74 -8.84
CA PHE A 41 18.22 19.03 -9.45
C PHE A 41 18.45 19.59 -10.84
N LYS A 42 17.89 18.93 -11.85
CA LYS A 42 17.76 19.51 -13.18
C LYS A 42 16.29 19.66 -13.54
N ASN A 43 15.96 20.80 -14.14
CA ASN A 43 14.65 21.00 -14.75
C ASN A 43 14.55 20.13 -16.01
N GLY A 44 13.86 18.99 -15.86
CA GLY A 44 13.16 18.21 -16.89
C GLY A 44 13.95 17.62 -18.06
N GLN A 45 14.14 16.30 -18.06
CA GLN A 45 14.28 15.50 -19.30
C GLN A 45 12.97 14.81 -19.73
N PHE A 46 12.09 14.40 -18.81
CA PHE A 46 10.87 13.61 -19.13
C PHE A 46 9.57 14.42 -19.09
N LEU A 47 9.33 15.17 -18.01
CA LEU A 47 8.25 16.16 -17.92
C LEU A 47 8.90 17.49 -17.60
N LYS A 48 8.90 18.44 -18.55
CA LYS A 48 9.54 19.77 -18.40
C LYS A 48 9.06 20.58 -17.19
N ILE A 49 7.98 20.14 -16.55
CA ILE A 49 7.28 20.80 -15.46
C ILE A 49 7.76 20.28 -14.09
N LEU A 50 8.36 19.07 -14.03
CA LEU A 50 8.75 18.44 -12.77
C LEU A 50 10.28 18.42 -12.62
N PRO A 51 10.83 18.77 -11.44
CA PRO A 51 12.25 18.64 -11.16
C PRO A 51 12.65 17.17 -11.19
N SER A 52 13.71 16.83 -11.93
CA SER A 52 14.30 15.48 -11.94
C SER A 52 15.52 15.45 -11.03
N VAL A 53 15.58 14.45 -10.14
CA VAL A 53 16.78 14.17 -9.34
C VAL A 53 17.75 13.36 -10.20
N GLN A 54 18.92 13.93 -10.47
CA GLN A 54 19.99 13.24 -11.19
C GLN A 54 21.14 12.93 -10.25
N PHE A 55 21.60 11.69 -10.29
CA PHE A 55 22.77 11.23 -9.55
C PHE A 55 23.99 11.20 -10.47
N GLN A 56 25.15 11.52 -9.92
CA GLN A 56 26.40 11.57 -10.69
C GLN A 56 27.03 10.18 -10.90
N SER A 57 26.70 9.22 -10.04
CA SER A 57 27.18 7.84 -10.14
C SER A 57 26.01 6.86 -10.20
N LEU A 58 26.22 5.75 -10.92
CA LEU A 58 25.26 4.65 -10.98
C LEU A 58 25.03 4.06 -9.58
N GLU A 59 26.08 3.96 -8.77
CA GLU A 59 25.99 3.46 -7.40
C GLU A 59 25.08 4.32 -6.50
N ALA A 60 25.21 5.66 -6.58
CA ALA A 60 24.35 6.56 -5.83
C ALA A 60 22.89 6.48 -6.30
N TYR A 61 22.67 6.38 -7.61
CA TYR A 61 21.34 6.16 -8.18
C TYR A 61 20.71 4.86 -7.68
N THR A 62 21.42 3.74 -7.82
CA THR A 62 20.94 2.42 -7.40
C THR A 62 20.66 2.40 -5.89
N THR A 63 21.51 3.03 -5.08
CA THR A 63 21.30 3.11 -3.63
C THR A 63 20.02 3.88 -3.29
N ALA A 64 19.87 5.10 -3.80
CA ALA A 64 18.68 5.91 -3.57
C ALA A 64 17.39 5.22 -4.08
N GLU A 65 17.46 4.58 -5.25
CA GLU A 65 16.35 3.87 -5.84
C GLU A 65 15.91 2.68 -4.97
N ASN A 66 16.84 1.87 -4.45
CA ASN A 66 16.54 0.75 -3.57
C ASN A 66 15.87 1.19 -2.25
N TYR A 67 16.38 2.24 -1.60
CA TYR A 67 15.73 2.77 -0.40
C TYR A 67 14.35 3.38 -0.70
N SER A 68 14.21 4.10 -1.83
CA SER A 68 12.91 4.64 -2.26
C SER A 68 11.88 3.53 -2.52
N ASN A 69 12.33 2.43 -3.12
CA ASN A 69 11.51 1.26 -3.43
C ASN A 69 11.10 0.51 -2.16
N LEU A 70 12.00 0.42 -1.18
CA LEU A 70 11.67 -0.13 0.13
C LEU A 70 10.64 0.72 0.86
N VAL A 71 10.79 2.06 0.87
CA VAL A 71 9.82 2.95 1.52
C VAL A 71 8.45 2.88 0.83
N MET A 72 8.41 2.88 -0.51
CA MET A 72 7.17 2.69 -1.27
C MET A 72 6.50 1.37 -0.92
N PHE A 73 7.25 0.27 -0.87
CA PHE A 73 6.75 -1.04 -0.47
C PHE A 73 6.23 -1.04 0.97
N LEU A 74 6.93 -0.41 1.91
CA LEU A 74 6.49 -0.28 3.30
C LEU A 74 5.18 0.51 3.41
N VAL A 75 5.00 1.55 2.61
CA VAL A 75 3.72 2.29 2.55
C VAL A 75 2.60 1.40 2.02
N ALA A 76 2.85 0.64 0.94
CA ALA A 76 1.88 -0.32 0.41
C ALA A 76 1.47 -1.33 1.49
N ALA A 77 2.46 -1.96 2.12
CA ALA A 77 2.26 -2.98 3.14
C ALA A 77 1.55 -2.42 4.38
N ALA A 78 1.94 -1.23 4.86
CA ALA A 78 1.31 -0.59 6.02
C ALA A 78 -0.17 -0.25 5.75
N GLY A 79 -0.48 0.25 4.55
CA GLY A 79 -1.86 0.50 4.15
C GLY A 79 -2.68 -0.78 4.05
N THR A 80 -2.12 -1.85 3.49
CA THR A 80 -2.78 -3.17 3.49
C THR A 80 -3.00 -3.69 4.91
N VAL A 81 -2.00 -3.62 5.80
CA VAL A 81 -2.14 -4.02 7.22
C VAL A 81 -3.25 -3.23 7.89
N TYR A 82 -3.26 -1.91 7.73
CA TYR A 82 -4.29 -1.06 8.30
C TYR A 82 -5.70 -1.54 7.93
N VAL A 83 -5.93 -1.84 6.65
CA VAL A 83 -7.26 -2.27 6.19
C VAL A 83 -7.57 -3.71 6.58
N LEU A 84 -6.59 -4.63 6.58
CA LEU A 84 -6.79 -6.01 7.06
C LEU A 84 -7.15 -6.05 8.56
N VAL A 85 -6.45 -5.25 9.37
CA VAL A 85 -6.78 -5.11 10.80
C VAL A 85 -8.20 -4.54 10.94
N ARG A 86 -8.60 -3.57 10.11
CA ARG A 86 -9.97 -3.06 10.13
C ARG A 86 -11.02 -4.06 9.72
N ALA A 87 -10.77 -4.83 8.65
CA ALA A 87 -11.65 -5.90 8.20
C ALA A 87 -11.87 -6.94 9.30
N HIS A 88 -10.79 -7.34 9.98
CA HIS A 88 -10.85 -8.41 10.98
C HIS A 88 -11.49 -7.99 12.32
N TYR A 89 -11.25 -6.77 12.80
CA TYR A 89 -11.65 -6.37 14.17
C TYR A 89 -12.81 -5.37 14.24
N PHE A 90 -13.03 -4.55 13.21
CA PHE A 90 -13.98 -3.42 13.26
C PHE A 90 -15.17 -3.61 12.31
N HIS A 91 -15.62 -4.84 12.21
CA HIS A 91 -16.68 -5.24 11.32
C HIS A 91 -18.07 -5.13 12.00
N GLU A 92 -19.03 -4.41 11.39
CA GLU A 92 -20.35 -4.18 12.01
C GLU A 92 -21.09 -5.47 12.42
N SER A 93 -20.95 -6.55 11.64
CA SER A 93 -21.66 -7.82 11.89
C SER A 93 -21.17 -8.59 13.13
N HIS A 94 -19.91 -8.41 13.54
CA HIS A 94 -19.29 -9.26 14.57
C HIS A 94 -18.47 -8.47 15.62
N ILE A 95 -18.54 -7.13 15.61
CA ILE A 95 -17.85 -6.33 16.61
C ILE A 95 -18.34 -6.67 18.02
N HIS A 96 -17.40 -6.97 18.93
CA HIS A 96 -17.76 -7.29 20.31
C HIS A 96 -18.46 -6.09 20.97
N PRO A 97 -19.62 -6.26 21.64
CA PRO A 97 -20.40 -5.13 22.17
C PRO A 97 -19.61 -4.21 23.11
N SER A 98 -18.70 -4.77 23.92
CA SER A 98 -17.83 -3.98 24.80
C SER A 98 -16.75 -3.20 24.05
N LEU A 99 -16.31 -3.67 22.88
CA LEU A 99 -15.37 -2.95 22.02
C LEU A 99 -16.10 -1.79 21.31
N HIS A 100 -17.30 -2.05 20.80
CA HIS A 100 -18.13 -1.03 20.15
C HIS A 100 -18.48 0.11 21.13
N ALA A 101 -18.94 -0.22 22.34
CA ALA A 101 -19.23 0.78 23.36
C ALA A 101 -17.99 1.63 23.73
N LYS A 102 -16.80 1.02 23.77
CA LYS A 102 -15.54 1.76 24.00
C LYS A 102 -15.20 2.69 22.85
N LEU A 103 -15.34 2.26 21.59
CA LEU A 103 -15.09 3.09 20.41
C LEU A 103 -16.02 4.31 20.36
N VAL A 104 -17.30 4.11 20.65
CA VAL A 104 -18.27 5.20 20.75
C VAL A 104 -17.90 6.16 21.88
N ALA A 105 -17.48 5.65 23.04
CA ALA A 105 -17.09 6.47 24.18
C ALA A 105 -15.85 7.35 23.91
N ILE A 106 -14.96 6.94 23.00
CA ILE A 106 -13.78 7.72 22.58
C ILE A 106 -13.99 8.49 21.26
N GLY A 107 -15.22 8.49 20.70
CA GLY A 107 -15.55 9.19 19.45
C GLY A 107 -14.91 8.59 18.20
N GLN A 108 -14.62 7.29 18.21
CA GLN A 108 -14.02 6.54 17.10
C GLN A 108 -14.97 5.51 16.47
N ASP A 109 -16.27 5.79 16.48
CA ASP A 109 -17.30 4.96 15.84
C ASP A 109 -17.10 4.84 14.31
N TRP A 110 -16.47 5.84 13.67
CA TRP A 110 -16.11 5.81 12.25
C TRP A 110 -15.16 4.67 11.84
N LEU A 111 -14.46 4.04 12.79
CA LEU A 111 -13.61 2.87 12.52
C LEU A 111 -14.44 1.66 12.12
N VAL A 112 -15.67 1.57 12.63
CA VAL A 112 -16.63 0.51 12.37
C VAL A 112 -17.28 0.77 11.01
N ALA A 113 -17.25 -0.22 10.13
CA ALA A 113 -17.80 -0.06 8.78
C ALA A 113 -18.48 -1.35 8.27
N PRO A 114 -19.41 -1.23 7.31
CA PRO A 114 -20.06 -2.38 6.70
C PRO A 114 -19.07 -3.26 5.94
N SER A 115 -19.33 -4.57 5.91
CA SER A 115 -18.49 -5.60 5.25
C SER A 115 -18.08 -5.21 3.84
N TYR A 116 -19.06 -4.75 3.05
CA TYR A 116 -18.84 -4.37 1.67
C TYR A 116 -17.77 -3.28 1.53
N HIS A 117 -17.76 -2.29 2.43
CA HIS A 117 -16.77 -1.22 2.38
C HIS A 117 -15.37 -1.70 2.78
N LEU A 118 -15.27 -2.48 3.85
CA LEU A 118 -13.99 -2.96 4.36
C LEU A 118 -13.31 -3.89 3.36
N TYR A 119 -14.04 -4.86 2.79
CA TYR A 119 -13.46 -5.78 1.81
C TYR A 119 -13.12 -5.10 0.49
N HIS A 120 -13.91 -4.12 0.02
CA HIS A 120 -13.53 -3.35 -1.17
C HIS A 120 -12.22 -2.58 -0.94
N GLN A 121 -12.10 -1.92 0.21
CA GLN A 121 -10.88 -1.21 0.56
C GLN A 121 -9.69 -2.18 0.69
N ALA A 122 -9.89 -3.36 1.29
CA ALA A 122 -8.85 -4.37 1.48
C ALA A 122 -8.33 -4.88 0.13
N VAL A 123 -9.25 -5.20 -0.79
CA VAL A 123 -8.92 -5.66 -2.14
C VAL A 123 -8.15 -4.59 -2.91
N ILE A 124 -8.56 -3.32 -2.83
CA ILE A 124 -7.87 -2.22 -3.52
C ILE A 124 -6.43 -2.08 -3.00
N TRP A 125 -6.22 -2.03 -1.69
CA TRP A 125 -4.87 -1.97 -1.12
C TRP A 125 -4.04 -3.20 -1.48
N LEU A 126 -4.63 -4.39 -1.50
CA LEU A 126 -3.96 -5.62 -1.89
C LEU A 126 -3.56 -5.59 -3.39
N VAL A 127 -4.40 -5.06 -4.27
CA VAL A 127 -4.07 -4.84 -5.69
C VAL A 127 -2.88 -3.90 -5.82
N PHE A 128 -2.87 -2.78 -5.09
CA PHE A 128 -1.72 -1.86 -5.11
C PHE A 128 -0.44 -2.46 -4.52
N LEU A 129 -0.56 -3.33 -3.53
CA LEU A 129 0.57 -4.11 -3.02
C LEU A 129 1.12 -5.06 -4.10
N TRP A 130 0.26 -5.78 -4.82
CA TRP A 130 0.67 -6.63 -5.93
C TRP A 130 1.23 -5.85 -7.13
N LEU A 131 0.68 -4.68 -7.45
CA LEU A 131 1.26 -3.78 -8.45
C LEU A 131 2.65 -3.31 -8.04
N THR A 132 2.86 -3.05 -6.74
CA THR A 132 4.17 -2.72 -6.19
C THR A 132 5.14 -3.89 -6.34
N VAL A 133 4.71 -5.13 -6.05
CA VAL A 133 5.52 -6.34 -6.30
C VAL A 133 5.89 -6.45 -7.78
N GLY A 134 4.93 -6.29 -8.69
CA GLY A 134 5.16 -6.33 -10.13
C GLY A 134 6.18 -5.28 -10.59
N PHE A 135 6.05 -4.05 -10.08
CA PHE A 135 7.03 -2.99 -10.32
C PHE A 135 8.43 -3.39 -9.82
N LEU A 136 8.57 -3.89 -8.59
CA LEU A 136 9.86 -4.29 -8.02
C LEU A 136 10.51 -5.45 -8.76
N VAL A 137 9.71 -6.40 -9.25
CA VAL A 137 10.19 -7.50 -10.11
C VAL A 137 10.74 -6.94 -11.42
N LEU A 138 10.00 -6.05 -12.09
CA LEU A 138 10.47 -5.40 -13.31
C LEU A 138 11.75 -4.58 -13.06
N SER A 139 11.80 -3.80 -11.98
CA SER A 139 13.00 -3.04 -11.59
C SER A 139 14.20 -3.95 -11.29
N THR A 140 13.97 -5.14 -10.74
CA THR A 140 15.02 -6.13 -10.51
C THR A 140 15.55 -6.70 -11.84
N ILE A 141 14.66 -7.04 -12.78
CA ILE A 141 15.05 -7.53 -14.11
C ILE A 141 15.85 -6.47 -14.88
N LEU A 142 15.51 -5.19 -14.70
CA LEU A 142 16.22 -4.05 -15.29
C LEU A 142 17.52 -3.69 -14.54
N GLY A 143 17.85 -4.38 -13.44
CA GLY A 143 19.08 -4.16 -12.67
C GLY A 143 19.08 -2.89 -11.81
N THR A 144 17.93 -2.24 -11.59
CA THR A 144 17.84 -1.02 -10.77
C THR A 144 17.50 -1.30 -9.30
N THR A 145 16.97 -2.49 -8.99
CA THR A 145 16.57 -2.91 -7.64
C THR A 145 17.20 -4.24 -7.26
N TYR A 146 17.54 -4.40 -5.98
CA TYR A 146 18.08 -5.64 -5.43
C TYR A 146 17.01 -6.74 -5.38
N PRO A 147 17.31 -7.97 -5.87
CA PRO A 147 16.35 -9.07 -5.93
C PRO A 147 15.69 -9.42 -4.59
N GLN A 148 16.42 -9.23 -3.49
CA GLN A 148 15.95 -9.49 -2.13
C GLN A 148 14.70 -8.67 -1.80
N ILE A 149 14.61 -7.43 -2.27
CA ILE A 149 13.46 -6.55 -2.04
C ILE A 149 12.22 -7.12 -2.75
N ALA A 150 12.36 -7.56 -4.00
CA ALA A 150 11.27 -8.16 -4.75
C ALA A 150 10.79 -9.48 -4.13
N ILE A 151 11.71 -10.33 -3.66
CA ILE A 151 11.38 -11.60 -2.99
C ILE A 151 10.59 -11.35 -1.70
N ILE A 152 11.09 -10.44 -0.84
CA ILE A 152 10.39 -10.08 0.42
C ILE A 152 9.00 -9.51 0.11
N ALA A 153 8.90 -8.62 -0.88
CA ALA A 153 7.64 -8.03 -1.26
C ALA A 153 6.62 -9.08 -1.74
N PHE A 154 7.05 -10.05 -2.54
CA PHE A 154 6.21 -11.16 -2.97
C PHE A 154 5.71 -12.00 -1.78
N VAL A 155 6.60 -12.38 -0.86
CA VAL A 155 6.23 -13.18 0.32
C VAL A 155 5.21 -12.43 1.17
N VAL A 156 5.41 -11.15 1.43
CA VAL A 156 4.46 -10.33 2.22
C VAL A 156 3.11 -10.22 1.51
N ALA A 157 3.10 -9.93 0.21
CA ALA A 157 1.86 -9.82 -0.56
C ALA A 157 1.07 -11.13 -0.57
N ALA A 158 1.75 -12.27 -0.76
CA ALA A 158 1.14 -13.59 -0.71
C ALA A 158 0.53 -13.91 0.67
N ASN A 159 1.23 -13.58 1.75
CA ASN A 159 0.71 -13.76 3.11
C ASN A 159 -0.52 -12.89 3.38
N PHE A 160 -0.51 -11.63 2.94
CA PHE A 160 -1.67 -10.74 3.11
C PHE A 160 -2.87 -11.19 2.26
N SER A 161 -2.63 -11.71 1.05
CA SER A 161 -3.69 -12.35 0.26
C SER A 161 -4.29 -13.56 0.98
N TRP A 162 -3.46 -14.40 1.60
CA TRP A 162 -3.93 -15.54 2.38
C TRP A 162 -4.78 -15.11 3.58
N VAL A 163 -4.31 -14.12 4.35
CA VAL A 163 -5.06 -13.58 5.50
C VAL A 163 -6.42 -13.04 5.07
N LEU A 164 -6.48 -12.27 3.98
CA LEU A 164 -7.74 -11.74 3.45
C LEU A 164 -8.69 -12.86 2.97
N ALA A 165 -8.16 -13.89 2.31
CA ALA A 165 -8.96 -15.01 1.83
C ALA A 165 -9.65 -15.76 2.99
N VAL A 166 -8.89 -16.07 4.05
CA VAL A 166 -9.42 -16.73 5.25
C VAL A 166 -10.47 -15.87 5.96
N ASP A 167 -10.28 -14.54 5.99
CA ASP A 167 -11.25 -13.61 6.59
C ASP A 167 -12.58 -13.59 5.81
N ILE A 168 -12.49 -13.52 4.47
CA ILE A 168 -13.66 -13.58 3.58
C ILE A 168 -14.40 -14.92 3.69
N GLU A 169 -13.67 -16.04 3.74
CA GLU A 169 -14.28 -17.37 3.89
C GLU A 169 -15.13 -17.48 5.16
N LYS A 170 -14.61 -16.98 6.29
CA LYS A 170 -15.34 -16.95 7.57
C LYS A 170 -16.63 -16.13 7.48
N GLU A 171 -16.59 -14.97 6.83
CA GLU A 171 -17.78 -14.12 6.66
C GLU A 171 -18.84 -14.81 5.78
N ILE A 172 -18.42 -15.53 4.73
CA ILE A 172 -19.34 -16.29 3.88
C ILE A 172 -19.99 -17.45 4.64
N GLU A 173 -19.25 -18.13 5.52
CA GLU A 173 -19.79 -19.20 6.35
C GLU A 173 -20.81 -18.68 7.37
N LEU A 174 -20.51 -17.56 8.03
CA LEU A 174 -21.43 -16.91 8.97
C LEU A 174 -22.74 -16.49 8.27
N GLY A 175 -22.64 -15.93 7.06
CA GLY A 175 -23.80 -15.55 6.26
C GLY A 175 -24.66 -16.73 5.77
N LYS A 176 -24.14 -17.96 5.71
CA LYS A 176 -24.92 -19.16 5.37
C LYS A 176 -25.66 -19.77 6.57
N SER A 177 -25.26 -19.41 7.79
CA SER A 177 -25.81 -19.96 9.03
C SER A 177 -27.01 -19.17 9.59
N GLN A 178 -27.33 -18.02 8.99
CA GLN A 178 -28.51 -17.18 9.26
C GLN A 178 -29.61 -17.43 8.23
#